data_AF-A0A4U1D3W1-F1
#
_entry.id   AF-A0A4U1D3W1-F1
#
_cell.length_a   1.000
_cell.length_b   1.000
_cell.length_c   1.000
_cell.angle_alpha   90.00
_cell.angle_beta   90.00
_cell.angle_gamma   90.00
#
_symmetry.space_group_name_H-M   'P 1'
#
loop_
_entity.id
_entity.type
_entity.pdbx_description
1 polymer ?
#
loop_
_entity_poly.entity_id
_entity_poly.type
_entity_poly.pdbx_seq_one_letter_code
_entity_poly.pdbx_strand_id
1 'polypeptide(L)'
;MKFCPECGTKAEGMKFCPECGYKLGEVAAAATVPVETVQPTQNEEQTIAEYQTYMFGMENKKSSIGKFELSVPQFKYILTSQRLLIEKVGVMSKKRDEIELYKVNDIVVSQGLKDKIAGVGDIEVLSSDSSLPTLTLKRIKNPYDVKEAIRKAVMSRKDSMNISYRQEI
;
A
#
# COMPACT_ATOMS: atom_id res chain seq x y z
N MET A 1 15.67 44.37 -31.76
CA MET A 1 15.92 45.17 -30.55
C MET A 1 16.04 44.21 -29.37
N LYS A 2 17.23 44.10 -28.75
CA LYS A 2 17.45 43.22 -27.59
C LYS A 2 17.35 44.05 -26.30
N PHE A 3 16.53 43.58 -25.36
CA PHE A 3 16.29 44.21 -24.07
C PHE A 3 16.88 43.34 -22.95
N CYS A 4 17.38 43.98 -21.90
CA CYS A 4 17.85 43.25 -20.72
C CYS A 4 16.64 42.62 -20.00
N PRO A 5 16.64 41.30 -19.70
CA PRO A 5 15.51 40.62 -19.07
C PRO A 5 15.28 41.02 -17.60
N GLU A 6 16.28 41.60 -16.94
CA GLU A 6 16.20 42.01 -15.52
C GLU A 6 15.63 43.42 -15.33
N CYS A 7 15.97 44.38 -16.20
CA CYS A 7 15.58 45.78 -16.00
C CYS A 7 14.84 46.42 -17.19
N GLY A 8 14.70 45.70 -18.32
CA GLY A 8 13.97 46.18 -19.49
C GLY A 8 14.67 47.27 -20.30
N THR A 9 15.89 47.67 -19.93
CA THR A 9 16.65 48.70 -20.66
C THR A 9 17.20 48.13 -21.97
N LYS A 10 17.23 48.98 -23.02
CA LYS A 10 17.80 48.63 -24.33
C LYS A 10 19.30 48.42 -24.20
N ALA A 11 19.77 47.19 -24.41
CA ALA A 11 21.18 46.84 -24.39
C ALA A 11 21.56 46.21 -25.72
N GLU A 12 21.97 47.04 -26.67
CA GLU A 12 22.45 46.58 -27.97
C GLU A 12 23.99 46.65 -27.98
N GLY A 13 24.64 45.48 -28.10
CA GLY A 13 26.08 45.37 -28.38
C GLY A 13 27.05 45.42 -27.19
N MET A 14 26.57 45.48 -25.94
CA MET A 14 27.43 45.54 -24.75
C MET A 14 27.42 44.23 -23.95
N LYS A 15 28.59 43.78 -23.48
CA LYS A 15 28.78 42.54 -22.70
C LYS A 15 28.09 42.57 -21.32
N PHE A 16 27.69 43.76 -20.83
CA PHE A 16 27.06 43.99 -19.54
C PHE A 16 26.01 45.10 -19.66
N CYS A 17 24.92 45.01 -18.90
CA CYS A 17 23.91 46.05 -18.82
C CYS A 17 24.40 47.20 -17.90
N PRO A 18 24.40 48.46 -18.36
CA PRO A 18 24.94 49.59 -17.59
C PRO A 18 24.06 50.04 -16.42
N GLU A 19 22.77 49.70 -16.39
CA GLU A 19 21.83 50.11 -15.33
C GLU A 19 21.78 49.09 -14.17
N CYS A 20 21.77 47.80 -14.48
CA CYS A 20 21.64 46.74 -13.46
C CYS A 20 22.90 45.87 -13.28
N GLY A 21 23.93 46.08 -14.10
CA GLY A 21 25.20 45.33 -14.03
C GLY A 21 25.13 43.91 -14.60
N TYR A 22 24.00 43.49 -15.19
CA TYR A 22 23.79 42.11 -15.65
C TYR A 22 24.70 41.73 -16.84
N LYS A 23 25.42 40.60 -16.73
CA LYS A 23 26.29 40.06 -17.78
C LYS A 23 25.46 39.53 -18.96
N LEU A 24 25.52 40.21 -20.10
CA LEU A 24 24.92 39.77 -21.36
C LEU A 24 26.00 39.09 -22.21
N GLY A 25 26.34 37.86 -21.84
CA GLY A 25 27.30 37.07 -22.59
C GLY A 25 27.57 35.71 -21.98
N GLU A 26 26.77 34.71 -22.35
CA GLU A 26 27.21 33.46 -23.00
C GLU A 26 26.00 32.55 -23.20
N VAL A 27 25.63 32.37 -24.46
CA VAL A 27 24.75 31.30 -24.91
C VAL A 27 25.60 30.03 -25.01
N ALA A 28 25.67 29.27 -23.92
CA ALA A 28 26.13 27.89 -23.94
C ALA A 28 24.92 26.97 -23.72
N ALA A 29 24.79 26.01 -24.62
CA ALA A 29 23.69 25.08 -24.77
C ALA A 29 23.27 24.37 -23.47
N ALA A 30 21.99 24.45 -23.14
CA ALA A 30 21.17 23.37 -22.57
C ALA A 30 19.81 23.96 -22.13
N ALA A 31 18.92 24.17 -23.10
CA ALA A 31 17.51 24.35 -22.82
C ALA A 31 16.68 23.60 -23.87
N THR A 32 17.01 22.32 -24.09
CA THR A 32 15.92 21.35 -24.07
C THR A 32 15.42 21.41 -22.64
N VAL A 33 14.23 21.98 -22.44
CA VAL A 33 13.44 21.67 -21.26
C VAL A 33 13.63 20.18 -20.98
N PRO A 34 14.30 19.79 -19.88
CA PRO A 34 13.94 18.53 -19.31
C PRO A 34 12.45 18.75 -19.04
N VAL A 35 11.63 17.98 -19.75
CA VAL A 35 10.49 17.40 -19.09
C VAL A 35 11.11 16.74 -17.86
N GLU A 36 11.21 17.52 -16.78
CA GLU A 36 11.28 16.96 -15.45
C GLU A 36 10.02 16.13 -15.42
N THR A 37 10.25 14.86 -15.74
CA THR A 37 9.42 13.76 -15.29
C THR A 37 8.99 14.16 -13.91
N VAL A 38 7.70 14.48 -13.81
CA VAL A 38 7.03 14.65 -12.54
C VAL A 38 7.40 13.39 -11.78
N GLN A 39 8.37 13.51 -10.89
CA GLN A 39 8.80 12.42 -10.04
C GLN A 39 7.53 12.07 -9.27
N PRO A 40 6.96 10.86 -9.45
CA PRO A 40 5.90 10.44 -8.55
C PRO A 40 6.56 10.46 -7.17
N THR A 41 6.05 11.32 -6.31
CA THR A 41 6.55 11.51 -4.96
C THR A 41 6.68 10.15 -4.29
N GLN A 42 7.85 9.93 -3.69
CA GLN A 42 8.25 8.75 -2.95
C GLN A 42 7.25 8.45 -1.83
N ASN A 43 6.25 7.66 -2.15
CA ASN A 43 5.44 6.92 -1.18
C ASN A 43 5.02 5.62 -1.87
N GLU A 44 6.02 4.89 -2.36
CA GLU A 44 5.84 3.57 -2.95
C GLU A 44 5.32 2.65 -1.84
N GLU A 45 4.02 2.43 -1.83
CA GLU A 45 3.39 1.50 -0.94
C GLU A 45 3.85 0.08 -1.31
N GLN A 46 4.87 -0.41 -0.60
CA GLN A 46 5.43 -1.72 -0.86
C GLN A 46 4.52 -2.83 -0.31
N THR A 47 4.19 -3.81 -1.16
CA THR A 47 3.54 -5.06 -0.76
C THR A 47 4.53 -5.92 0.02
N ILE A 48 4.25 -6.15 1.30
CA ILE A 48 5.10 -6.93 2.21
C ILE A 48 4.82 -8.43 2.05
N ALA A 49 3.54 -8.79 1.96
CA ALA A 49 3.14 -10.19 1.85
C ALA A 49 1.79 -10.35 1.16
N GLU A 50 1.64 -11.44 0.42
CA GLU A 50 0.34 -11.88 -0.11
C GLU A 50 -0.03 -13.21 0.55
N TYR A 51 -1.24 -13.27 1.09
CA TYR A 51 -1.81 -14.49 1.66
C TYR A 51 -3.07 -14.86 0.90
N GLN A 52 -3.35 -16.16 0.86
CA GLN A 52 -4.56 -16.68 0.23
C GLN A 52 -5.23 -17.64 1.19
N THR A 53 -6.56 -17.70 1.16
CA THR A 53 -7.33 -18.69 1.90
C THR A 53 -6.89 -20.09 1.49
N TYR A 54 -6.42 -20.89 2.44
CA TYR A 54 -6.00 -22.26 2.19
C TYR A 54 -7.19 -23.21 2.24
N MET A 55 -7.52 -23.84 1.12
CA MET A 55 -8.65 -24.75 1.02
C MET A 55 -8.23 -26.22 1.13
N PHE A 56 -7.88 -26.68 2.33
CA PHE A 56 -7.64 -28.12 2.57
C PHE A 56 -8.89 -28.95 2.19
N GLY A 57 -8.75 -29.89 1.25
CA GLY A 57 -9.78 -30.89 0.91
C GLY A 57 -10.71 -30.57 -0.27
N MET A 58 -10.54 -29.45 -0.97
CA MET A 58 -11.27 -29.13 -2.23
C MET A 58 -10.35 -28.98 -3.45
N GLU A 59 -9.11 -29.42 -3.34
CA GLU A 59 -8.10 -29.20 -4.39
C GLU A 59 -8.27 -30.18 -5.57
N ASN A 60 -8.90 -31.35 -5.37
CA ASN A 60 -9.11 -32.36 -6.43
C ASN A 60 -10.29 -33.30 -6.15
N LYS A 61 -11.39 -32.81 -5.57
CA LYS A 61 -12.65 -33.55 -5.71
C LYS A 61 -13.49 -32.82 -6.74
N LYS A 62 -13.39 -33.26 -8.00
CA LYS A 62 -14.54 -33.35 -8.90
C LYS A 62 -15.62 -34.24 -8.23
N SER A 63 -16.11 -33.84 -7.06
CA SER A 63 -17.39 -34.32 -6.57
C SER A 63 -18.40 -33.44 -7.29
N SER A 64 -18.72 -33.86 -8.52
CA SER A 64 -19.99 -33.54 -9.14
C SER A 64 -21.10 -33.99 -8.19
N ILE A 65 -21.44 -33.15 -7.22
CA ILE A 65 -22.75 -33.17 -6.55
C ILE A 65 -23.71 -32.51 -7.55
N GLY A 66 -24.00 -33.22 -8.64
CA GLY A 66 -24.81 -32.75 -9.76
C GLY A 66 -24.15 -31.72 -10.69
N LYS A 67 -24.99 -30.99 -11.45
CA LYS A 67 -24.66 -29.94 -12.45
C LYS A 67 -24.34 -28.57 -11.83
N PHE A 68 -24.10 -28.48 -10.52
CA PHE A 68 -23.82 -27.21 -9.85
C PHE A 68 -22.31 -27.01 -9.69
N GLU A 69 -21.76 -26.07 -10.44
CA GLU A 69 -20.38 -25.61 -10.29
C GLU A 69 -20.31 -24.73 -9.03
N LEU A 70 -19.96 -25.31 -7.89
CA LEU A 70 -19.69 -24.54 -6.67
C LEU A 70 -18.44 -23.67 -6.90
N SER A 71 -18.64 -22.42 -7.31
CA SER A 71 -17.60 -21.40 -7.25
C SER A 71 -17.37 -21.06 -5.78
N VAL A 72 -16.36 -21.67 -5.17
CA VAL A 72 -15.96 -21.35 -3.80
C VAL A 72 -15.37 -19.95 -3.79
N PRO A 73 -15.88 -19.01 -2.98
CA PRO A 73 -15.32 -17.67 -2.91
C PRO A 73 -13.90 -17.74 -2.36
N GLN A 74 -12.93 -17.36 -3.19
CA GLN A 74 -11.53 -17.26 -2.81
C GLN A 74 -11.23 -15.85 -2.34
N PHE A 75 -10.46 -15.71 -1.26
CA PHE A 75 -10.03 -14.42 -0.74
C PHE A 75 -8.52 -14.29 -0.95
N LYS A 76 -8.11 -13.16 -1.55
CA LYS A 76 -6.72 -12.73 -1.64
C LYS A 76 -6.52 -11.63 -0.60
N TYR A 77 -5.55 -11.82 0.28
CA TYR A 77 -5.16 -10.87 1.32
C TYR A 77 -3.80 -10.29 0.94
N ILE A 78 -3.70 -8.96 0.89
CA ILE A 78 -2.46 -8.27 0.50
C ILE A 78 -2.07 -7.36 1.65
N LEU A 79 -0.97 -7.68 2.31
CA LEU A 79 -0.38 -6.85 3.36
C LEU A 79 0.63 -5.91 2.71
N THR A 80 0.41 -4.62 2.87
CA THR A 80 1.33 -3.57 2.43
C THR A 80 1.99 -2.89 3.63
N SER A 81 2.88 -1.93 3.38
CA SER A 81 3.45 -1.06 4.42
C SER A 81 2.44 -0.13 5.09
N GLN A 82 1.29 0.14 4.46
CA GLN A 82 0.33 1.14 4.95
C GLN A 82 -1.03 0.54 5.33
N ARG A 83 -1.53 -0.42 4.56
CA ARG A 83 -2.86 -1.05 4.73
C ARG A 83 -2.85 -2.56 4.46
N LEU A 84 -3.87 -3.24 4.96
CA LEU A 84 -4.19 -4.62 4.64
C LEU A 84 -5.43 -4.64 3.73
N LEU A 85 -5.27 -5.21 2.54
CA LEU A 85 -6.30 -5.27 1.50
C LEU A 85 -6.89 -6.68 1.43
N ILE A 86 -8.20 -6.76 1.18
CA ILE A 86 -8.91 -8.01 0.90
C ILE A 86 -9.63 -7.90 -0.43
N GLU A 87 -9.32 -8.83 -1.33
CA GLU A 87 -10.00 -8.97 -2.61
C GLU A 87 -10.73 -10.30 -2.67
N LYS A 88 -12.02 -10.26 -3.05
CA LYS A 88 -12.79 -11.46 -3.35
C LYS A 88 -12.56 -11.86 -4.81
N VAL A 89 -12.06 -13.07 -5.03
CA VAL A 89 -11.79 -13.64 -6.35
C VAL A 89 -12.96 -14.56 -6.75
N GLY A 90 -13.36 -14.51 -8.02
CA GLY A 90 -14.36 -15.42 -8.60
C GLY A 90 -15.83 -15.01 -8.42
N VAL A 91 -16.11 -13.79 -7.95
CA VAL A 91 -17.46 -13.23 -7.83
C VAL A 91 -17.65 -12.13 -8.87
N MET A 92 -18.80 -12.13 -9.56
CA MET A 92 -19.15 -11.12 -10.59
C MET A 92 -19.15 -9.69 -10.03
N SER A 93 -19.33 -9.53 -8.72
CA SER A 93 -19.18 -8.28 -7.98
C SER A 93 -17.79 -8.18 -7.33
N LYS A 94 -17.01 -7.18 -7.72
CA LYS A 94 -15.72 -6.85 -7.11
C LYS A 94 -15.96 -6.07 -5.82
N LYS A 95 -15.98 -6.74 -4.67
CA LYS A 95 -15.91 -6.07 -3.36
C LYS A 95 -14.45 -6.10 -2.89
N ARG A 96 -13.90 -4.92 -2.61
CA ARG A 96 -12.58 -4.73 -1.99
C ARG A 96 -12.78 -4.08 -0.64
N ASP A 97 -12.25 -4.71 0.39
CA ASP A 97 -12.23 -4.17 1.75
C ASP A 97 -10.78 -3.83 2.09
N GLU A 98 -10.55 -2.70 2.75
CA GLU A 98 -9.20 -2.25 3.13
C GLU A 98 -9.19 -1.73 4.57
N ILE A 99 -8.07 -1.94 5.27
CA ILE A 99 -7.88 -1.47 6.63
C ILE A 99 -6.49 -0.86 6.80
N GLU A 100 -6.42 0.37 7.29
CA GLU A 100 -5.15 1.06 7.51
C GLU A 100 -4.43 0.47 8.73
N LEU A 101 -3.15 0.15 8.59
CA LEU A 101 -2.40 -0.55 9.64
C LEU A 101 -2.27 0.27 10.94
N TYR A 102 -2.31 1.61 10.86
CA TYR A 102 -2.21 2.44 12.05
C TYR A 102 -3.48 2.44 12.91
N LYS A 103 -4.64 2.10 12.32
CA LYS A 103 -5.92 1.95 13.03
C LYS A 103 -6.09 0.57 13.67
N VAL A 104 -5.18 -0.36 13.36
CA VAL A 104 -5.20 -1.71 13.94
C VAL A 104 -4.84 -1.63 15.43
N ASN A 105 -5.74 -2.14 16.25
CA ASN A 105 -5.60 -2.18 17.70
C ASN A 105 -5.00 -3.51 18.16
N ASP A 106 -5.58 -4.61 17.69
CA ASP A 106 -5.19 -5.96 18.13
C ASP A 106 -5.41 -7.01 17.03
N ILE A 107 -4.72 -8.14 17.16
CA ILE A 107 -4.74 -9.26 16.21
C ILE A 107 -4.91 -10.57 17.00
N VAL A 108 -6.04 -11.22 16.82
CA VAL A 108 -6.43 -12.46 17.48
C VAL A 108 -6.30 -13.64 16.50
N VAL A 109 -5.84 -14.78 16.99
CA VAL A 109 -5.76 -16.02 16.20
C VAL A 109 -6.71 -17.04 16.81
N SER A 110 -7.56 -17.62 15.96
CA SER A 110 -8.55 -18.62 16.34
C SER A 110 -8.26 -19.91 15.58
N GLN A 111 -8.05 -21.01 16.32
CA GLN A 111 -7.67 -22.30 15.73
C GLN A 111 -8.31 -23.47 16.48
N GLY A 112 -9.19 -24.22 15.79
CA GLY A 112 -9.77 -25.45 16.32
C GLY A 112 -8.78 -26.61 16.35
N LEU A 113 -9.11 -27.72 17.03
CA LEU A 113 -8.23 -28.90 17.11
C LEU A 113 -7.86 -29.47 15.73
N LYS A 114 -8.82 -29.56 14.79
CA LYS A 114 -8.56 -30.06 13.43
C LYS A 114 -7.66 -29.12 12.63
N ASP A 115 -7.87 -27.81 12.80
CA ASP A 115 -7.12 -26.78 12.10
C ASP A 115 -5.67 -26.71 12.61
N LYS A 116 -5.44 -26.97 13.92
CA LYS A 116 -4.10 -27.17 14.51
C LYS A 116 -3.33 -28.29 13.83
N ILE A 117 -3.97 -29.44 13.63
CA ILE A 117 -3.34 -30.58 12.95
C ILE A 117 -3.04 -30.25 11.49
N ALA A 118 -3.95 -29.52 10.82
CA ALA A 118 -3.76 -29.09 9.43
C ALA A 118 -2.85 -27.85 9.27
N GLY A 119 -2.33 -27.27 10.36
CA GLY A 119 -1.46 -26.09 10.33
C GLY A 119 -2.16 -24.83 9.82
N VAL A 120 -3.48 -24.73 9.95
CA VAL A 120 -4.30 -23.64 9.40
C VAL A 120 -5.12 -22.99 10.50
N GLY A 121 -5.52 -21.74 10.36
CA GLY A 121 -6.43 -21.10 11.31
C GLY A 121 -6.97 -19.78 10.80
N ASP A 122 -7.82 -19.16 11.60
CA ASP A 122 -8.42 -17.87 11.28
C ASP A 122 -7.71 -16.76 12.06
N ILE A 123 -7.57 -15.58 11.45
CA ILE A 123 -6.96 -14.40 12.06
C ILE A 123 -7.99 -13.28 12.06
N GLU A 124 -8.30 -12.73 13.22
CA GLU A 124 -9.17 -11.59 13.40
C GLU A 124 -8.34 -10.34 13.70
N VAL A 125 -8.51 -9.30 12.87
CA VAL A 125 -7.88 -8.00 13.03
C VAL A 125 -8.92 -7.02 13.54
N LEU A 126 -8.66 -6.46 14.71
CA LEU A 126 -9.52 -5.48 15.38
C LEU A 126 -9.00 -4.07 15.10
N SER A 127 -9.89 -3.18 14.69
CA SER A 127 -9.57 -1.82 14.27
C SER A 127 -10.50 -0.79 14.89
N SER A 128 -9.99 0.42 15.07
CA SER A 128 -10.77 1.59 15.48
C SER A 128 -11.54 2.24 14.32
N ASP A 129 -11.42 1.70 13.10
CA ASP A 129 -12.13 2.24 11.94
C ASP A 129 -13.65 2.02 12.04
N SER A 130 -14.43 3.07 11.79
CA SER A 130 -15.90 3.01 11.89
C SER A 130 -16.55 2.20 10.77
N SER A 131 -15.89 2.08 9.61
CA SER A 131 -16.46 1.39 8.45
C SER A 131 -16.22 -0.13 8.53
N LEU A 132 -15.06 -0.53 9.05
CA LEU A 132 -14.62 -1.93 9.16
C LEU A 132 -13.94 -2.17 10.53
N PRO A 133 -14.71 -2.36 11.61
CA PRO A 133 -14.16 -2.52 12.97
C PRO A 133 -13.49 -3.87 13.18
N THR A 134 -13.86 -4.89 12.41
CA THR A 134 -13.29 -6.24 12.51
C THR A 134 -13.13 -6.86 11.13
N LEU A 135 -11.96 -7.43 10.89
CA LEU A 135 -11.59 -8.06 9.63
C LEU A 135 -11.09 -9.48 9.89
N THR A 136 -11.69 -10.48 9.23
CA THR A 136 -11.33 -11.89 9.44
C THR A 136 -10.63 -12.47 8.22
N LEU A 137 -9.38 -12.90 8.38
CA LEU A 137 -8.65 -13.70 7.42
C LEU A 137 -8.97 -15.17 7.68
N LYS A 138 -9.59 -15.82 6.70
CA LYS A 138 -10.09 -17.19 6.87
C LYS A 138 -9.08 -18.20 6.37
N ARG A 139 -8.83 -19.22 7.20
CA ARG A 139 -8.09 -20.43 6.90
C ARG A 139 -6.72 -20.15 6.32
N ILE A 140 -5.95 -19.37 7.04
CA ILE A 140 -4.58 -18.99 6.72
C ILE A 140 -3.64 -20.10 7.19
N LYS A 141 -2.66 -20.47 6.36
CA LYS A 141 -1.58 -21.37 6.76
C LYS A 141 -0.68 -20.70 7.79
N ASN A 142 -0.26 -21.44 8.81
CA ASN A 142 0.59 -20.97 9.89
C ASN A 142 0.10 -19.61 10.43
N PRO A 143 -1.09 -19.56 11.05
CA PRO A 143 -1.73 -18.29 11.41
C PRO A 143 -0.88 -17.45 12.40
N TYR A 144 -0.04 -18.09 13.21
CA TYR A 144 0.88 -17.41 14.13
C TYR A 144 1.99 -16.64 13.40
N ASP A 145 2.59 -17.21 12.35
CA ASP A 145 3.62 -16.54 11.55
C ASP A 145 3.04 -15.32 10.83
N VAL A 146 1.84 -15.49 10.27
CA VAL A 146 1.12 -14.39 9.59
C VAL A 146 0.72 -13.30 10.58
N LYS A 147 0.25 -13.67 11.79
CA LYS A 147 -0.02 -12.69 12.86
C LYS A 147 1.24 -11.90 13.19
N GLU A 148 2.38 -12.55 13.32
CA GLU A 148 3.65 -11.87 13.65
C GLU A 148 4.10 -10.94 12.51
N ALA A 149 3.93 -11.35 11.26
CA ALA A 149 4.19 -10.49 10.10
C ALA A 149 3.30 -9.24 10.08
N ILE A 150 1.99 -9.40 10.33
CA ILE A 150 1.05 -8.26 10.42
C ILE A 150 1.42 -7.36 11.60
N ARG A 151 1.74 -7.94 12.77
CA ARG A 151 2.16 -7.19 13.96
C ARG A 151 3.38 -6.32 13.66
N LYS A 152 4.42 -6.88 13.04
CA LYS A 152 5.62 -6.13 12.65
C LYS A 152 5.29 -4.98 11.70
N ALA A 153 4.48 -5.22 10.68
CA ALA A 153 4.05 -4.17 9.74
C ALA A 153 3.28 -3.04 10.44
N VAL A 154 2.37 -3.38 11.37
CA VAL A 154 1.64 -2.40 12.19
C VAL A 154 2.59 -1.57 13.04
N MET A 155 3.56 -2.21 13.71
CA MET A 155 4.55 -1.51 14.54
C MET A 155 5.39 -0.54 13.71
N SER A 156 5.93 -0.98 12.59
CA SER A 156 6.70 -0.12 11.69
C SER A 156 5.86 1.06 11.16
N ARG A 157 4.57 0.83 10.88
CA ARG A 157 3.67 1.89 10.41
C ARG A 157 3.38 2.93 11.49
N LYS A 158 3.21 2.51 12.75
CA LYS A 158 3.00 3.43 13.89
C LYS A 158 4.25 4.21 14.24
N ASP A 159 5.41 3.54 14.21
CA ASP A 159 6.72 4.15 14.47
C ASP A 159 7.03 5.25 13.43
N SER A 160 6.82 4.96 12.14
CA SER A 160 7.00 5.96 11.07
C SER A 160 6.09 7.18 11.19
N MET A 161 4.97 7.09 11.92
CA MET A 161 4.06 8.20 12.16
C MET A 161 4.25 8.84 13.54
N ASN A 162 5.26 8.44 14.31
CA ASN A 162 5.54 8.93 15.66
C ASN A 162 4.29 8.88 16.58
N ILE A 163 3.44 7.86 16.39
CA ILE A 163 2.23 7.68 17.18
C ILE A 163 2.64 6.94 18.45
N SER A 164 2.82 7.70 19.54
CA SER A 164 3.01 7.11 20.87
C SER A 164 1.70 6.46 21.32
N TYR A 165 1.76 5.18 21.69
CA TYR A 165 0.66 4.51 22.38
C TYR A 165 0.34 5.27 23.67
N ARG A 166 -0.81 5.92 23.74
CA ARG A 166 -1.35 6.38 25.03
C ARG A 166 -1.95 5.14 25.68
N GLN A 167 -1.19 4.50 26.57
CA GLN A 167 -1.75 3.49 27.46
C GLN A 167 -2.66 4.23 28.45
N GLU A 168 -3.96 4.00 28.36
CA GLU A 168 -4.86 4.34 29.46
C GLU A 168 -4.60 3.31 30.56
N ILE A 169 -3.95 3.77 31.65
CA ILE A 169 -3.65 3.02 32.86
C ILE A 169 -4.82 3.18 33.82
#